data_AF-A0A4R5U6B9-F1
#
_entry.id   AF-A0A4R5U6B9-F1
#
_cell.length_a   1.000
_cell.length_b   1.000
_cell.length_c   1.000
_cell.angle_alpha   90.00
_cell.angle_beta   90.00
_cell.angle_gamma   90.00
#
_symmetry.space_group_name_H-M   'P 1'
#
loop_
_entity.id
_entity.type
_entity.pdbx_description
1 polymer ?
#
loop_
_entity_poly.entity_id
_entity_poly.type
_entity_poly.pdbx_seq_one_letter_code
_entity_poly.pdbx_strand_id
1 'polypeptide(L)'
;MKALAKAEGRNPDHLLIMPGIIPVVGETLEDAESRLAEMNGFAVHEHLIAKLSAFLGRDLSRMDLDAPLRNDSEPPKGNEASQSRAAALTGIARRNGLTLRQLLLRLASGRGHLLTVGTGTHIASVMQDWFKSAAADGFNVMCPSCRATFSPSMTW
;
A
#
# COMPACT_ATOMS: atom_id res chain seq x y z
N MET A 1 18.93 -10.31 -2.97
CA MET A 1 18.53 -11.09 -4.17
C MET A 1 19.58 -11.03 -5.28
N LYS A 2 19.85 -9.87 -5.90
CA LYS A 2 20.88 -9.78 -6.97
C LYS A 2 22.29 -10.19 -6.51
N ALA A 3 22.70 -9.82 -5.29
CA ALA A 3 23.96 -10.27 -4.70
C ALA A 3 24.06 -11.80 -4.55
N LEU A 4 22.94 -12.47 -4.20
CA LEU A 4 22.88 -13.93 -4.11
C LEU A 4 22.96 -14.57 -5.50
N ALA A 5 22.26 -14.02 -6.49
CA ALA A 5 22.35 -14.50 -7.87
C ALA A 5 23.80 -14.45 -8.40
N LYS A 6 24.52 -13.35 -8.10
CA LYS A 6 25.95 -13.23 -8.43
C LYS A 6 26.81 -14.26 -7.70
N ALA A 7 26.55 -14.51 -6.40
CA ALA A 7 27.27 -15.53 -5.62
C ALA A 7 27.08 -16.95 -6.18
N GLU A 8 25.91 -17.25 -6.74
CA GLU A 8 25.58 -18.51 -7.40
C GLU A 8 26.04 -18.56 -8.89
N GLY A 9 26.88 -17.61 -9.33
CA GLY A 9 27.42 -17.58 -10.69
C GLY A 9 26.41 -17.18 -11.79
N ARG A 10 25.24 -16.66 -11.43
CA ARG A 10 24.23 -16.18 -12.38
C ARG A 10 24.45 -14.70 -12.68
N ASN A 11 24.17 -14.28 -13.92
CA ASN A 11 24.14 -12.85 -14.25
C ASN A 11 22.96 -12.17 -13.49
N PRO A 12 23.22 -11.24 -12.55
CA PRO A 12 22.17 -10.56 -11.79
C PRO A 12 21.22 -9.73 -12.66
N ASP A 13 21.65 -9.32 -13.86
CA ASP A 13 20.83 -8.50 -14.77
C ASP A 13 19.71 -9.31 -15.43
N HIS A 14 19.82 -10.65 -15.44
CA HIS A 14 18.76 -11.53 -15.90
C HIS A 14 17.69 -11.79 -14.83
N LEU A 15 17.89 -11.30 -13.59
CA LEU A 15 16.94 -11.44 -12.50
C LEU A 15 16.15 -10.13 -12.32
N LEU A 16 14.97 -10.07 -12.93
CA LEU A 16 14.05 -8.94 -12.79
C LEU A 16 13.32 -9.00 -11.45
N ILE A 17 13.41 -7.93 -10.66
CA ILE A 17 12.66 -7.74 -9.42
C ILE A 17 11.42 -6.91 -9.73
N MET A 18 10.24 -7.56 -9.72
CA MET A 18 8.97 -6.93 -10.08
C MET A 18 7.99 -6.91 -8.90
N PRO A 19 8.09 -5.94 -7.98
CA PRO A 19 7.11 -5.80 -6.91
C PRO A 19 5.70 -5.55 -7.47
N GLY A 20 4.71 -6.06 -6.75
CA GLY A 20 3.31 -5.77 -7.03
C GLY A 20 2.93 -4.36 -6.59
N ILE A 21 2.29 -3.61 -7.47
CA ILE A 21 1.73 -2.28 -7.18
C ILE A 21 0.23 -2.27 -7.42
N ILE A 22 -0.49 -1.59 -6.54
CA ILE A 22 -1.92 -1.37 -6.62
C ILE A 22 -2.13 0.15 -6.70
N PRO A 23 -2.20 0.73 -7.91
CA PRO A 23 -2.43 2.15 -8.08
C PRO A 23 -3.93 2.47 -7.98
N VAL A 24 -4.27 3.47 -7.17
CA VAL A 24 -5.59 4.11 -7.14
C VAL A 24 -5.42 5.54 -7.64
N VAL A 25 -5.84 5.76 -8.89
CA VAL A 25 -5.65 7.02 -9.60
C VAL A 25 -6.92 7.87 -9.48
N GLY A 26 -6.75 9.13 -9.07
CA GLY A 26 -7.76 10.17 -9.14
C GLY A 26 -7.22 11.45 -9.79
N GLU A 27 -8.10 12.38 -10.15
CA GLU A 27 -7.72 13.70 -10.67
C GLU A 27 -7.06 14.56 -9.58
N THR A 28 -7.50 14.37 -8.33
CA THR A 28 -6.89 14.93 -7.12
C THR A 28 -6.62 13.84 -6.10
N LEU A 29 -5.95 14.19 -4.99
CA LEU A 29 -5.75 13.26 -3.88
C LEU A 29 -7.10 12.88 -3.25
N GLU A 30 -8.01 13.85 -3.10
CA GLU A 30 -9.34 13.64 -2.54
C GLU A 30 -10.18 12.70 -3.41
N ASP A 31 -10.13 12.86 -4.75
CA ASP A 31 -10.80 11.94 -5.68
C ASP A 31 -10.21 10.51 -5.55
N ALA A 32 -8.89 10.38 -5.49
CA ALA A 32 -8.24 9.08 -5.33
C ALA A 32 -8.61 8.39 -3.99
N GLU A 33 -8.65 9.14 -2.89
CA GLU A 33 -9.06 8.64 -1.57
C GLU A 33 -10.56 8.28 -1.55
N SER A 34 -11.42 9.07 -2.21
CA SER A 34 -12.85 8.76 -2.37
C SER A 34 -13.05 7.45 -3.13
N ARG A 35 -12.33 7.25 -4.24
CA ARG A 35 -12.34 5.97 -5.00
C ARG A 35 -11.90 4.81 -4.14
N LEU A 36 -10.81 4.96 -3.37
CA LEU A 36 -10.36 3.93 -2.44
C LEU A 36 -11.45 3.60 -1.40
N ALA A 37 -12.14 4.61 -0.87
CA ALA A 37 -13.24 4.42 0.07
C ALA A 37 -14.42 3.68 -0.57
N GLU A 38 -14.84 4.06 -1.77
CA GLU A 38 -15.92 3.40 -2.53
C GLU A 38 -15.61 1.91 -2.74
N MET A 39 -14.38 1.60 -3.16
CA MET A 39 -13.94 0.22 -3.42
C MET A 39 -13.96 -0.66 -2.18
N ASN A 40 -13.75 -0.06 -1.01
CA ASN A 40 -13.82 -0.75 0.27
C ASN A 40 -15.18 -0.60 0.96
N GLY A 41 -16.18 0.04 0.33
CA GLY A 41 -17.52 0.21 0.90
C GLY A 41 -18.21 -1.12 1.23
N PHE A 42 -17.81 -2.21 0.56
CA PHE A 42 -18.30 -3.58 0.82
C PHE A 42 -17.49 -4.34 1.89
N ALA A 43 -16.45 -3.73 2.46
CA ALA A 43 -15.64 -4.42 3.45
C ALA A 43 -16.40 -4.58 4.78
N VAL A 44 -16.40 -5.81 5.31
CA VAL A 44 -16.97 -6.10 6.63
C VAL A 44 -16.07 -5.46 7.69
N HIS A 45 -16.54 -4.36 8.27
CA HIS A 45 -15.77 -3.50 9.17
C HIS A 45 -15.23 -4.27 10.39
N GLU A 46 -16.02 -5.18 10.95
CA GLU A 46 -15.63 -6.02 12.09
C GLU A 46 -14.40 -6.87 11.79
N HIS A 47 -14.32 -7.47 10.59
CA HIS A 47 -13.17 -8.26 10.17
C HIS A 47 -11.91 -7.40 10.00
N LEU A 48 -12.07 -6.19 9.45
CA LEU A 48 -10.96 -5.26 9.29
C LEU A 48 -10.44 -4.78 10.65
N ILE A 49 -11.33 -4.45 11.59
CA ILE A 49 -10.97 -4.04 12.95
C ILE A 49 -10.20 -5.15 13.66
N ALA A 50 -10.67 -6.40 13.59
CA ALA A 50 -9.96 -7.54 14.18
C ALA A 50 -8.56 -7.71 13.56
N LYS A 51 -8.44 -7.56 12.24
CA LYS A 51 -7.17 -7.67 11.52
C LYS A 51 -6.19 -6.56 11.90
N LEU A 52 -6.65 -5.31 11.98
CA LEU A 52 -5.79 -4.19 12.40
C LEU A 52 -5.45 -4.28 13.89
N SER A 53 -6.37 -4.79 14.72
CA SER A 53 -6.11 -5.02 16.15
C SER A 53 -4.99 -6.04 16.35
N ALA A 54 -5.02 -7.14 15.59
CA ALA A 54 -3.93 -8.12 15.56
C ALA A 54 -2.63 -7.51 15.00
N PHE A 55 -2.74 -6.63 14.02
CA PHE A 55 -1.60 -5.99 13.36
C PHE A 55 -0.91 -4.91 14.20
N LEU A 56 -1.66 -4.19 15.04
CA LEU A 56 -1.16 -3.20 16.00
C LEU A 56 -0.94 -3.79 17.41
N GLY A 57 -1.33 -5.04 17.64
CA GLY A 57 -1.21 -5.70 18.95
C GLY A 57 -2.10 -5.10 20.04
N ARG A 58 -3.18 -4.40 19.66
CA ARG A 58 -4.11 -3.73 20.59
C ARG A 58 -5.53 -3.86 20.07
N ASP A 59 -6.49 -4.05 20.97
CA ASP A 59 -7.90 -4.03 20.62
C ASP A 59 -8.35 -2.63 20.18
N LEU A 60 -8.87 -2.52 18.96
CA LEU A 60 -9.38 -1.30 18.36
C LEU A 60 -10.92 -1.26 18.31
N SER A 61 -11.61 -2.29 18.81
CA SER A 61 -13.07 -2.41 18.74
C SER A 61 -13.84 -1.24 19.37
N ARG A 62 -13.21 -0.54 20.32
CA ARG A 62 -13.78 0.61 21.06
C ARG A 62 -13.18 1.95 20.68
N MET A 63 -12.32 1.99 19.66
CA MET A 63 -11.65 3.21 19.24
C MET A 63 -12.47 3.96 18.18
N ASP A 64 -12.40 5.28 18.22
CA ASP A 64 -12.98 6.12 17.16
C ASP A 64 -12.19 5.91 15.87
N LEU A 65 -12.85 5.33 14.85
CA LEU A 65 -12.22 5.02 13.57
C LEU A 65 -11.86 6.26 12.77
N ASP A 66 -12.49 7.39 13.07
CA ASP A 66 -12.26 8.66 12.38
C ASP A 66 -11.21 9.52 13.11
N ALA A 67 -10.68 9.03 14.23
CA ALA A 67 -9.52 9.61 14.88
C ALA A 67 -8.21 9.26 14.15
N PRO A 68 -7.21 10.18 14.13
CA PRO A 68 -5.89 9.91 13.59
C PRO A 68 -5.15 8.84 14.40
N LEU A 69 -4.24 8.11 13.75
CA LEU A 69 -3.39 7.15 14.45
C LEU A 69 -2.51 7.88 15.49
N ARG A 70 -2.65 7.53 16.77
CA ARG A 70 -1.85 8.12 17.85
C ARG A 70 -0.38 7.69 17.75
N ASN A 71 0.53 8.63 18.03
CA ASN A 71 1.99 8.44 17.92
C ASN A 71 2.57 7.39 18.88
N ASP A 72 1.83 6.99 19.91
CA ASP A 72 2.19 5.96 20.89
C ASP A 72 1.91 4.52 20.41
N SER A 73 1.37 4.37 19.20
CA SER A 73 1.11 3.05 18.60
C SER A 73 2.42 2.44 18.10
N GLU A 74 3.09 1.63 18.92
CA GLU A 74 4.23 0.81 18.49
C GLU A 74 3.74 -0.46 17.76
N PRO A 75 4.39 -0.89 16.68
CA PRO A 75 4.09 -2.17 16.05
C PRO A 75 4.36 -3.32 17.04
N PRO A 76 3.52 -4.37 17.06
CA PRO A 76 3.69 -5.48 17.98
C PRO A 76 5.01 -6.21 17.75
N LYS A 77 5.68 -6.59 18.83
CA LYS A 77 6.86 -7.47 18.81
C LYS A 77 6.39 -8.88 18.43
N GLY A 78 6.82 -9.37 17.26
CA GLY A 78 6.38 -10.65 16.68
C GLY A 78 7.19 -11.07 15.45
N ASN A 79 6.61 -11.83 14.52
CA ASN A 79 7.27 -12.22 13.26
C ASN A 79 7.87 -10.99 12.53
N GLU A 80 9.17 -11.02 12.21
CA GLU A 80 9.91 -9.92 11.57
C GLU A 80 9.24 -9.39 10.31
N ALA A 81 8.64 -10.28 9.51
CA ALA A 81 7.91 -9.89 8.29
C ALA A 81 6.66 -9.05 8.60
N SER A 82 5.97 -9.35 9.70
CA SER A 82 4.81 -8.57 10.16
C SER A 82 5.23 -7.25 10.79
N GLN A 83 6.39 -7.19 11.45
CA GLN A 83 6.93 -5.95 12.01
C GLN A 83 7.32 -4.94 10.91
N SER A 84 8.01 -5.38 9.85
CA SER A 84 8.41 -4.51 8.74
C SER A 84 7.19 -3.90 8.03
N ARG A 85 6.16 -4.72 7.78
CA ARG A 85 4.89 -4.24 7.23
C ARG A 85 4.20 -3.25 8.16
N ALA A 86 4.17 -3.53 9.45
CA ALA A 86 3.55 -2.66 10.44
C ALA A 86 4.25 -1.31 10.57
N ALA A 87 5.58 -1.31 10.57
CA ALA A 87 6.37 -0.08 10.55
C ALA A 87 6.12 0.75 9.28
N ALA A 88 6.04 0.12 8.11
CA ALA A 88 5.76 0.82 6.85
C ALA A 88 4.37 1.47 6.84
N LEU A 89 3.33 0.72 7.25
CA LEU A 89 1.95 1.21 7.34
C LEU A 89 1.78 2.32 8.39
N THR A 90 2.31 2.14 9.60
CA THR A 90 2.31 3.17 10.65
C THR A 90 3.09 4.41 10.22
N GLY A 91 4.21 4.25 9.50
CA GLY A 91 4.98 5.37 8.95
C GLY A 91 4.20 6.18 7.91
N ILE A 92 3.48 5.51 7.01
CA ILE A 92 2.59 6.17 6.04
C ILE A 92 1.44 6.88 6.76
N ALA A 93 0.81 6.22 7.73
CA ALA A 93 -0.27 6.79 8.52
C ALA A 93 0.16 8.09 9.22
N ARG A 94 1.34 8.09 9.84
CA ARG A 94 1.89 9.27 10.53
C ARG A 94 2.25 10.40 9.56
N ARG A 95 2.91 10.09 8.45
CA ARG A 95 3.29 11.13 7.45
C ARG A 95 2.09 11.83 6.82
N ASN A 96 1.01 11.09 6.62
CA ASN A 96 -0.17 11.60 5.91
C ASN A 96 -1.34 11.93 6.85
N GLY A 97 -1.15 11.84 8.18
CA GLY A 97 -2.20 12.12 9.17
C GLY A 97 -3.43 11.22 9.03
N LEU A 98 -3.24 9.95 8.65
CA LEU A 98 -4.35 9.05 8.34
C LEU A 98 -5.16 8.67 9.58
N THR A 99 -6.48 8.56 9.39
CA THR A 99 -7.39 7.99 10.38
C THR A 99 -7.24 6.47 10.47
N LEU A 100 -7.72 5.89 11.58
CA LEU A 100 -7.77 4.42 11.72
C LEU A 100 -8.58 3.77 10.60
N ARG A 101 -9.68 4.40 10.16
CA ARG A 101 -10.47 3.97 9.00
C ARG A 101 -9.63 3.94 7.74
N GLN A 102 -8.91 5.02 7.42
CA GLN A 102 -8.05 5.06 6.23
C GLN A 102 -6.94 4.01 6.29
N LEU A 103 -6.37 3.77 7.47
CA LEU A 103 -5.37 2.72 7.66
C LEU A 103 -5.96 1.31 7.46
N LEU A 104 -7.17 1.06 7.98
CA LEU A 104 -7.93 -0.19 7.77
C LEU A 104 -8.15 -0.46 6.28
N LEU A 105 -8.59 0.56 5.55
CA LEU A 105 -8.85 0.46 4.12
C LEU A 105 -7.57 0.13 3.34
N ARG A 106 -6.45 0.79 3.67
CA ARG A 106 -5.17 0.52 3.03
C ARG A 106 -4.65 -0.90 3.32
N LEU A 107 -4.88 -1.42 4.53
CA LEU A 107 -4.54 -2.81 4.87
C LEU A 107 -5.43 -3.83 4.11
N ALA A 108 -6.69 -3.49 3.88
CA ALA A 108 -7.63 -4.31 3.13
C ALA A 108 -7.27 -4.37 1.64
N SER A 109 -7.03 -3.21 1.03
CA SER A 109 -6.75 -3.09 -0.41
C SER A 109 -5.31 -3.46 -0.78
N GLY A 110 -4.34 -3.18 0.09
CA GLY A 110 -2.93 -3.43 -0.20
C GLY A 110 -2.58 -4.91 -0.31
N ARG A 111 -3.22 -5.80 0.45
CA ARG A 111 -2.98 -7.27 0.46
C ARG A 111 -1.49 -7.70 0.50
N GLY A 112 -0.59 -6.84 1.01
CA GLY A 112 0.86 -7.08 1.06
C GLY A 112 1.65 -6.49 -0.11
N HIS A 113 0.99 -5.83 -1.05
CA HIS A 113 1.56 -5.10 -2.18
C HIS A 113 1.58 -3.58 -1.94
N LEU A 114 2.31 -2.87 -2.79
CA LEU A 114 2.44 -1.42 -2.71
C LEU A 114 1.14 -0.75 -3.15
N LEU A 115 0.29 -0.36 -2.20
CA LEU A 115 -0.87 0.48 -2.47
C LEU A 115 -0.43 1.94 -2.58
N THR A 116 -0.62 2.54 -3.75
CA THR A 116 -0.30 3.94 -4.01
C THR A 116 -1.56 4.68 -4.43
N VAL A 117 -1.92 5.71 -3.69
CA VAL A 117 -3.17 6.47 -3.85
C VAL A 117 -2.82 7.91 -4.17
N GLY A 118 -3.34 8.45 -5.27
CA GLY A 118 -3.13 9.85 -5.63
C GLY A 118 -3.29 10.11 -7.13
N THR A 119 -2.68 11.18 -7.60
CA THR A 119 -2.69 11.53 -9.03
C THR A 119 -1.80 10.60 -9.84
N GLY A 120 -2.04 10.55 -11.16
CA GLY A 120 -1.16 9.81 -12.09
C GLY A 120 0.31 10.23 -11.96
N THR A 121 0.56 11.54 -11.82
CA THR A 121 1.91 12.08 -11.60
C THR A 121 2.53 11.60 -10.29
N HIS A 122 1.76 11.56 -9.20
CA HIS A 122 2.26 11.05 -7.92
C HIS A 122 2.66 9.57 -8.02
N ILE A 123 1.80 8.75 -8.64
CA ILE A 123 2.06 7.32 -8.83
C ILE A 123 3.30 7.10 -9.71
N ALA A 124 3.42 7.85 -10.81
CA ALA A 124 4.60 7.79 -11.67
C ALA A 124 5.89 8.18 -10.92
N SER A 125 5.84 9.22 -10.08
CA SER A 125 6.98 9.60 -9.24
C SER A 125 7.40 8.47 -8.31
N VAL A 126 6.44 7.83 -7.62
CA VAL A 126 6.73 6.69 -6.73
C VAL A 126 7.37 5.53 -7.50
N MET A 127 6.84 5.19 -8.67
CA MET A 127 7.40 4.14 -9.52
C MET A 127 8.82 4.49 -10.00
N GLN A 128 9.05 5.75 -10.37
CA GLN A 128 10.34 6.25 -10.80
C GLN A 128 11.38 6.19 -9.67
N ASP A 129 11.00 6.55 -8.44
CA ASP A 129 11.89 6.50 -7.28
C ASP A 129 12.31 5.06 -6.96
N TRP A 130 11.39 4.11 -7.04
CA TRP A 130 11.66 2.69 -6.85
C TRP A 130 12.56 2.11 -7.94
N PHE A 131 12.37 2.56 -9.19
CA PHE A 131 13.24 2.17 -10.30
C PHE A 131 14.66 2.74 -10.12
N LYS A 132 14.79 4.04 -9.83
CA LYS A 132 16.07 4.72 -9.64
C LYS A 132 16.86 4.20 -8.43
N SER A 133 16.17 3.80 -7.37
CA SER A 133 16.79 3.21 -6.18
C SER A 133 17.15 1.73 -6.34
N ALA A 134 16.97 1.14 -7.54
CA ALA A 134 17.15 -0.28 -7.82
C ALA A 134 16.31 -1.20 -6.91
N ALA A 135 15.21 -0.66 -6.35
CA ALA A 135 14.24 -1.43 -5.57
C ALA A 135 13.27 -2.22 -6.48
N ALA A 136 13.14 -1.82 -7.74
CA ALA A 136 12.32 -2.49 -8.75
C ALA A 136 12.95 -2.37 -10.14
N ASP A 137 12.93 -3.47 -10.91
CA ASP A 137 13.25 -3.48 -12.36
C ASP A 137 11.98 -3.33 -13.22
N GLY A 138 10.80 -3.42 -12.60
CA GLY A 138 9.49 -3.29 -13.22
C GLY A 138 8.39 -3.47 -12.16
N PHE A 139 7.13 -3.42 -12.56
CA PHE A 139 6.00 -3.57 -11.62
C PHE A 139 4.94 -4.53 -12.15
N ASN A 140 4.43 -5.37 -11.26
CA ASN A 140 3.22 -6.13 -11.52
C ASN A 140 2.03 -5.25 -11.11
N VAL A 141 1.38 -4.62 -12.09
CA VAL A 141 0.25 -3.71 -11.86
C VAL A 141 -1.01 -4.53 -11.61
N MET A 142 -1.54 -4.44 -10.39
CA MET A 142 -2.79 -5.05 -10.01
C MET A 142 -3.86 -3.97 -9.95
N CYS A 143 -4.85 -4.10 -10.84
CA CYS A 143 -5.98 -3.19 -10.89
C CYS A 143 -6.94 -3.51 -9.72
N PRO A 144 -7.15 -2.59 -8.76
CA PRO A 144 -7.95 -2.90 -7.60
C PRO A 144 -9.46 -2.89 -7.90
N SER A 145 -9.88 -2.25 -9.00
CA SER A 145 -11.24 -2.33 -9.54
C SER A 145 -11.16 -2.37 -11.07
N CYS A 146 -11.41 -3.54 -11.66
CA CYS A 146 -11.61 -3.62 -13.10
C CYS A 146 -13.02 -3.10 -13.44
N ARG A 147 -13.25 -1.78 -13.37
CA ARG A 147 -14.23 -1.15 -14.26
C ARG A 147 -13.43 -0.72 -15.48
N ALA A 148 -13.55 -1.51 -16.55
CA ALA A 148 -13.01 -1.14 -17.85
C ALA A 148 -13.74 0.12 -18.32
N THR A 149 -13.21 1.28 -17.98
CA THR A 149 -13.53 2.53 -18.68
C THR A 149 -12.21 3.08 -19.16
N PHE A 150 -11.66 2.43 -20.19
CA PHE A 150 -10.70 3.08 -21.07
C PHE A 150 -11.41 4.30 -21.65
N SER A 151 -11.12 5.50 -21.14
CA SER A 151 -11.43 6.72 -21.88
C SER A 151 -10.58 6.70 -23.16
N PRO A 152 -11.15 6.85 -24.37
CA PRO A 152 -10.41 6.76 -25.63
C PRO A 152 -9.38 7.89 -25.87
N SER A 153 -9.17 8.79 -24.92
CA SER A 153 -8.51 10.08 -25.17
C SER A 153 -7.05 10.20 -24.72
N MET A 154 -6.37 9.10 -24.35
CA MET A 154 -4.93 9.14 -24.05
C MET A 154 -4.12 8.73 -25.28
N THR A 155 -3.85 9.70 -26.15
CA THR A 155 -2.80 9.62 -27.18
C THR A 155 -1.44 9.90 -26.54
N TRP A 156 -0.47 9.01 -26.80
CA TRP A 156 0.94 9.11 -26.40
C TRP A 156 1.67 10.28 -27.07
#